data_AF-A0ABF7QQN4-F1
#
_entry.id   AF-A0ABF7QQN4-F1
#
_cell.length_a   1.000
_cell.length_b   1.000
_cell.length_c   1.000
_cell.angle_alpha   90.00
_cell.angle_beta   90.00
_cell.angle_gamma   90.00
#
_symmetry.space_group_name_H-M   'P 1'
#
loop_
_entity.id
_entity.type
_entity.pdbx_description
1 polymer ?
#
loop_
_entity_poly.entity_id
_entity_poly.type
_entity_poly.pdbx_seq_one_letter_code
_entity_poly.pdbx_strand_id
1 'polypeptide(L)'
;MKKLVVAGMLCLAAVTGSERAAYSASFFGLHLGGRSTENQAAPPVVKVQSGDAEVRVQQLEEQLRQLNGRIEEMSFQLLQMQETIRKQQEDNEFRFQQLEKTGASGGGAKAPVKKSETDTAPAASGGDDVARVIQAPQGAETAPSTNVPSNTGLGQPPKELGSIDFDQNGNPVGGTVDANAGVGSGPIPNANPGAPQQTASLGGEADQYKSAYGHVLSGDYSTAEQEFTQYITRYPSSARAADANFWLGEALYSQGKYNEAAKTFLNAHQKYATSEKAPEMLLKLGMSLAALDNTETACATLREVSKRYPKASRAVISKVASEQKRLAC
;
A
#
# COMPACT_ATOMS: atom_id res chain seq x y z
N MET A 1 -26.02 2.15 -54.79
CA MET A 1 -27.37 2.75 -54.66
C MET A 1 -28.18 1.97 -53.63
N LYS A 2 -28.45 2.57 -52.47
CA LYS A 2 -29.70 2.49 -51.67
C LYS A 2 -29.43 3.23 -50.35
N LYS A 3 -30.01 4.44 -50.27
CA LYS A 3 -29.98 5.33 -49.11
C LYS A 3 -31.16 4.95 -48.22
N LEU A 4 -30.95 4.81 -46.92
CA LEU A 4 -32.01 4.85 -45.92
C LEU A 4 -31.72 6.04 -45.01
N VAL A 5 -32.51 7.09 -45.21
CA VAL A 5 -32.61 8.27 -44.36
C VAL A 5 -33.90 8.08 -43.57
N VAL A 6 -33.81 8.07 -42.24
CA VAL A 6 -34.95 8.29 -41.36
C VAL A 6 -34.60 9.43 -40.43
N ALA A 7 -35.39 10.48 -40.57
CA ALA A 7 -35.36 11.74 -39.84
C ALA A 7 -36.42 11.74 -38.72
N GLY A 8 -36.20 12.59 -37.72
CA GLY A 8 -37.17 12.98 -36.69
C GLY A 8 -37.03 12.15 -35.41
N MET A 9 -36.93 12.71 -34.21
CA MET A 9 -37.69 13.86 -33.73
C MET A 9 -36.99 14.48 -32.51
N LEU A 10 -36.78 15.79 -32.59
CA LEU A 10 -36.26 16.66 -31.53
C LEU A 10 -37.40 16.87 -30.51
N CYS A 11 -37.21 16.49 -29.24
CA CYS A 11 -38.07 16.91 -28.14
C CYS A 11 -37.21 17.63 -27.10
N LEU A 12 -37.18 18.95 -27.28
CA LEU A 12 -36.73 19.93 -26.30
C LEU A 12 -37.83 20.03 -25.22
N ALA A 13 -37.58 19.52 -24.03
CA ALA A 13 -38.42 19.78 -22.86
C ALA A 13 -37.65 20.67 -21.88
N ALA A 14 -37.76 21.98 -22.08
CA ALA A 14 -37.46 22.95 -21.04
C ALA A 14 -38.67 22.96 -20.08
N VAL A 15 -38.48 22.44 -18.87
CA VAL A 15 -39.40 22.67 -17.74
C VAL A 15 -38.66 23.49 -16.70
N THR A 16 -39.09 24.75 -16.65
CA THR A 16 -38.82 25.74 -15.60
C THR A 16 -39.30 25.22 -14.25
N GLY A 17 -38.51 25.50 -13.21
CA GLY A 17 -38.79 25.10 -11.83
C GLY A 17 -40.11 25.65 -11.28
N SER A 18 -40.67 24.92 -10.33
CA SER A 18 -41.60 25.41 -9.31
C SER A 18 -41.60 24.41 -8.16
N GLU A 19 -41.04 24.85 -7.03
CA GLU A 19 -41.17 24.19 -5.74
C GLU A 19 -42.66 24.05 -5.40
N ARG A 20 -43.10 22.83 -5.01
CA ARG A 20 -44.33 22.67 -4.24
C ARG A 20 -44.26 21.40 -3.40
N ALA A 21 -44.38 21.62 -2.10
CA ALA A 21 -44.45 20.64 -1.04
C ALA A 21 -45.51 19.55 -1.32
N ALA A 22 -45.09 18.29 -1.24
CA ALA A 22 -46.00 17.15 -1.20
C ALA A 22 -46.48 16.95 0.25
N TYR A 23 -47.69 17.44 0.53
CA TYR A 23 -48.47 17.00 1.68
C TYR A 23 -49.01 15.60 1.39
N SER A 24 -48.69 14.63 2.25
CA SER A 24 -49.29 13.30 2.24
C SER A 24 -50.71 13.38 2.83
N ALA A 25 -51.73 13.42 1.98
CA ALA A 25 -53.10 13.20 2.40
C ALA A 25 -53.36 11.68 2.46
N SER A 26 -53.48 11.14 3.68
CA SER A 26 -53.93 9.77 3.91
C SER A 26 -55.44 9.68 3.67
N PHE A 27 -55.82 9.08 2.55
CA PHE A 27 -57.18 8.66 2.24
C PHE A 27 -57.37 7.24 2.81
N PHE A 28 -58.18 7.08 3.85
CA PHE A 28 -59.10 5.96 4.13
C PHE A 28 -59.56 6.05 5.60
N GLY A 29 -60.84 6.32 5.80
CA GLY A 29 -61.48 6.22 7.11
C GLY A 29 -62.10 4.84 7.33
N LEU A 30 -62.07 4.35 8.58
CA LEU A 30 -63.27 3.93 9.32
C LEU A 30 -62.94 3.65 10.80
N HIS A 31 -63.63 4.38 11.70
CA HIS A 31 -64.24 3.99 12.97
C HIS A 31 -63.52 3.07 13.99
N LEU A 32 -63.36 3.52 15.26
CA LEU A 32 -64.23 3.25 16.42
C LEU A 32 -63.49 3.53 17.75
N GLY A 33 -64.17 4.10 18.75
CA GLY A 33 -63.90 3.84 20.17
C GLY A 33 -62.78 4.66 20.85
N GLY A 34 -63.18 5.52 21.79
CA GLY A 34 -62.28 6.39 22.52
C GLY A 34 -61.32 5.70 23.49
N ARG A 35 -60.17 6.34 23.70
CA ARG A 35 -59.44 6.37 24.97
C ARG A 35 -58.44 7.52 24.96
N SER A 36 -58.39 8.21 26.08
CA SER A 36 -57.53 9.34 26.40
C SER A 36 -56.05 9.02 26.17
N THR A 37 -55.32 9.89 25.46
CA THR A 37 -53.85 9.81 25.36
C THR A 37 -53.22 11.14 25.75
N GLU A 38 -52.78 11.15 27.00
CA GLU A 38 -51.46 11.55 27.48
C GLU A 38 -50.58 12.42 26.56
N ASN A 39 -50.20 13.56 27.13
CA ASN A 39 -49.22 14.52 26.66
C ASN A 39 -47.83 13.86 26.59
N GLN A 40 -47.31 13.59 25.39
CA GLN A 40 -45.95 13.09 25.19
C GLN A 40 -45.17 14.01 24.24
N ALA A 41 -44.15 14.65 24.80
CA ALA A 41 -43.25 15.58 24.13
C ALA A 41 -42.41 14.87 23.04
N ALA A 42 -42.41 15.40 21.83
CA ALA A 42 -41.53 14.98 20.75
C ALA A 42 -40.12 15.59 20.91
N PRO A 43 -39.04 14.86 20.58
CA PRO A 43 -37.67 15.40 20.62
C PRO A 43 -37.44 16.43 19.49
N PRO A 44 -36.49 17.37 19.63
CA PRO A 44 -36.27 18.40 18.63
C PRO A 44 -35.68 17.77 17.36
N VAL A 45 -36.43 17.85 16.26
CA VAL A 45 -35.96 17.54 14.92
C VAL A 45 -34.95 18.62 14.52
N VAL A 46 -33.67 18.28 14.55
CA VAL A 46 -32.58 19.12 14.02
C VAL A 46 -32.79 19.23 12.51
N LYS A 47 -33.33 20.37 12.06
CA LYS A 47 -33.34 20.75 10.64
C LYS A 47 -31.89 21.00 10.24
N VAL A 48 -31.26 20.01 9.60
CA VAL A 48 -29.99 20.18 8.89
C VAL A 48 -30.22 21.26 7.83
N GLN A 49 -29.49 22.35 7.95
CA GLN A 49 -29.62 23.52 7.10
C GLN A 49 -29.23 23.16 5.66
N SER A 50 -30.08 23.50 4.70
CA SER A 50 -29.83 23.34 3.26
C SER A 50 -28.67 24.19 2.72
N GLY A 51 -28.05 25.03 3.56
CA GLY A 51 -26.87 25.82 3.20
C GLY A 51 -25.56 25.01 3.12
N ASP A 52 -25.46 23.89 3.84
CA ASP A 52 -24.22 23.07 3.84
C ASP A 52 -24.00 22.34 2.52
N ALA A 53 -25.08 21.99 1.80
CA ALA A 53 -24.99 21.33 0.50
C ALA A 53 -24.48 22.28 -0.59
N GLU A 54 -24.91 23.53 -0.58
CA GLU A 54 -24.49 24.55 -1.54
C GLU A 54 -23.03 24.97 -1.32
N VAL A 55 -22.62 25.13 -0.07
CA VAL A 55 -21.21 25.40 0.29
C VAL A 55 -20.30 24.24 -0.13
N ARG A 56 -20.76 22.99 0.02
CA ARG A 56 -20.01 21.81 -0.41
C ARG A 56 -19.88 21.71 -1.94
N VAL A 57 -20.92 22.09 -2.68
CA VAL A 57 -20.87 22.15 -4.15
C VAL A 57 -19.91 23.24 -4.61
N GLN A 58 -19.97 24.44 -4.03
CA GLN A 58 -19.01 25.51 -4.34
C GLN A 58 -17.56 25.11 -4.02
N GLN A 59 -17.34 24.38 -2.93
CA GLN A 59 -16.01 23.87 -2.59
C GLN A 59 -15.53 22.80 -3.58
N LEU A 60 -16.42 21.93 -4.08
CA LEU A 60 -16.09 20.94 -5.10
C LEU A 60 -15.79 21.59 -6.46
N GLU A 61 -16.50 22.65 -6.83
CA GLU A 61 -16.25 23.42 -8.05
C GLU A 61 -14.89 24.12 -8.00
N GLU A 62 -14.53 24.71 -6.87
CA GLU A 62 -13.20 25.32 -6.68
C GLU A 62 -12.09 24.27 -6.69
N GLN A 63 -12.33 23.09 -6.09
CA GLN A 63 -11.40 21.97 -6.19
C GLN A 63 -11.23 21.50 -7.64
N LEU A 64 -12.31 21.35 -8.41
CA LEU A 64 -12.22 20.97 -9.83
C LEU A 64 -11.46 22.01 -10.66
N ARG A 65 -11.65 23.30 -10.38
CA ARG A 65 -10.88 24.37 -11.00
C ARG A 65 -9.39 24.29 -10.65
N GLN A 66 -9.06 24.03 -9.39
CA GLN A 66 -7.68 23.81 -8.94
C GLN A 66 -7.04 22.55 -9.52
N LEU A 67 -7.78 21.45 -9.60
CA LEU A 67 -7.30 20.20 -10.19
C LEU A 67 -7.00 20.38 -11.68
N ASN A 68 -7.89 21.03 -12.43
CA ASN A 68 -7.66 21.33 -13.84
C ASN A 68 -6.42 22.21 -14.04
N GLY A 69 -6.22 23.24 -13.22
CA GLY A 69 -5.01 24.06 -13.27
C GLY A 69 -3.72 23.26 -12.98
N ARG A 70 -3.76 22.32 -12.02
CA ARG A 70 -2.62 21.42 -11.74
C ARG A 70 -2.36 20.41 -12.86
N ILE A 71 -3.41 19.97 -13.56
CA ILE A 71 -3.27 19.08 -14.72
C ILE A 71 -2.57 19.84 -15.86
N GLU A 72 -2.97 21.08 -16.12
CA GLU A 72 -2.32 21.93 -17.12
C GLU A 72 -0.83 22.15 -16.79
N GLU A 73 -0.52 22.49 -15.54
CA GLU A 73 0.87 22.66 -15.07
C GLU A 73 1.69 21.36 -15.23
N MET A 74 1.11 20.21 -14.86
CA MET A 74 1.80 18.92 -14.99
C MET A 74 1.96 18.50 -16.45
N SER A 75 0.97 18.80 -17.30
CA SER A 75 1.06 18.55 -18.74
C SER A 75 2.19 19.36 -19.37
N PHE A 76 2.34 20.62 -18.94
CA PHE A 76 3.46 21.47 -19.36
C PHE A 76 4.80 20.92 -18.88
N GLN A 77 4.88 20.46 -17.62
CA GLN A 77 6.09 19.85 -17.08
C GLN A 77 6.47 18.56 -17.83
N LEU A 78 5.48 17.74 -18.23
CA LEU A 78 5.71 16.54 -19.04
C LEU A 78 6.21 16.89 -20.45
N LEU A 79 5.64 17.91 -21.09
CA LEU A 79 6.12 18.39 -22.40
C LEU A 79 7.57 18.90 -22.29
N GLN A 80 7.89 19.66 -21.24
CA GLN A 80 9.23 20.15 -20.98
C GLN A 80 10.22 19.02 -20.71
N MET A 81 9.80 17.97 -19.98
CA MET A 81 10.63 16.80 -19.74
C MET A 81 10.90 16.03 -21.04
N GLN A 82 9.90 15.86 -21.90
CA GLN A 82 10.07 15.21 -23.20
C GLN A 82 11.05 15.98 -24.10
N GLU A 83 10.96 17.31 -24.13
CA GLU A 83 11.90 18.15 -24.87
C GLU A 83 13.33 18.03 -24.32
N THR A 84 13.47 17.98 -22.99
CA THR A 84 14.77 17.79 -22.33
C THR A 84 15.37 16.42 -22.68
N ILE A 85 14.56 15.35 -22.65
CA ILE A 85 15.00 14.00 -23.03
C ILE A 85 15.41 13.96 -24.50
N ARG A 86 14.63 14.57 -25.39
CA ARG A 86 14.95 14.62 -26.82
C ARG A 86 16.26 15.35 -27.07
N LYS A 87 16.42 16.55 -26.50
CA LYS A 87 17.64 17.34 -26.60
C LYS A 87 18.86 16.57 -26.06
N GLN A 88 18.68 15.85 -24.96
CA GLN A 88 19.74 15.02 -24.40
C GLN A 88 20.05 13.78 -25.26
N GLN A 89 19.07 13.20 -25.94
CA GLN A 89 19.31 12.15 -26.93
C GLN A 89 20.07 12.67 -28.15
N GLU A 90 19.70 13.84 -28.67
CA GLU A 90 20.38 14.49 -29.80
C GLU A 90 21.84 14.87 -29.43
N ASP A 91 22.08 15.34 -28.21
CA ASP A 91 23.44 15.65 -27.71
C ASP A 91 24.30 14.37 -27.54
N ASN A 92 23.70 13.29 -27.03
CA ASN A 92 24.38 11.99 -26.94
C ASN A 92 24.71 11.41 -28.32
N GLU A 93 23.79 11.52 -29.28
CA GLU A 93 23.99 11.10 -30.68
C GLU A 93 25.10 11.92 -31.35
N PHE A 94 25.11 13.24 -31.16
CA PHE A 94 26.16 14.10 -31.68
C PHE A 94 27.54 13.76 -31.11
N ARG A 95 27.64 13.52 -29.80
CA ARG A 95 28.88 13.04 -29.16
C ARG A 95 29.30 11.69 -29.72
N PHE A 96 28.36 10.77 -29.94
CA PHE A 96 28.68 9.46 -30.50
C PHE A 96 29.25 9.58 -31.92
N GLN A 97 28.63 10.40 -32.78
CA GLN A 97 29.14 10.66 -34.14
C GLN A 97 30.50 11.36 -34.14
N GLN A 98 30.77 12.22 -33.15
CA GLN A 98 32.10 12.80 -32.96
C GLN A 98 33.12 11.73 -32.58
N LEU A 99 32.77 10.82 -31.66
CA LEU A 99 33.64 9.71 -31.26
C LEU A 99 33.83 8.70 -32.39
N GLU A 100 32.86 8.48 -33.27
CA GLU A 100 33.05 7.66 -34.46
C GLU A 100 33.97 8.33 -35.48
N LYS A 101 33.83 9.64 -35.70
CA LYS A 101 34.72 10.41 -36.58
C LYS A 101 36.13 10.53 -36.04
N THR A 102 36.32 10.61 -34.72
CA THR A 102 37.65 10.67 -34.08
C THR A 102 38.22 9.26 -33.81
N GLY A 103 37.38 8.22 -33.72
CA GLY A 103 37.75 6.82 -33.47
C GLY A 103 38.08 6.01 -34.73
N ALA A 104 37.81 6.54 -35.93
CA ALA A 104 38.19 5.91 -37.20
C ALA A 104 39.70 5.95 -37.51
N SER A 105 40.55 6.46 -36.61
CA SER A 105 42.02 6.44 -36.76
C SER A 105 42.76 5.89 -35.52
N GLY A 106 42.44 4.66 -35.11
CA GLY A 106 43.20 4.01 -34.03
C GLY A 106 42.92 2.52 -33.89
N GLY A 107 43.66 1.70 -34.65
CA GLY A 107 43.63 0.24 -34.51
C GLY A 107 44.26 -0.25 -33.19
N GLY A 108 43.88 -1.45 -32.74
CA GLY A 108 44.64 -2.16 -31.72
C GLY A 108 43.91 -3.25 -30.92
N ALA A 109 44.12 -4.50 -31.34
CA ALA A 109 44.30 -5.71 -30.53
C ALA A 109 43.13 -6.39 -29.77
N LYS A 110 42.98 -7.69 -30.10
CA LYS A 110 42.24 -8.75 -29.42
C LYS A 110 42.87 -9.15 -28.07
N ALA A 111 42.05 -9.58 -27.11
CA ALA A 111 42.38 -10.67 -26.18
C ALA A 111 41.09 -11.38 -25.68
N PRO A 112 41.06 -12.73 -25.59
CA PRO A 112 39.88 -13.49 -25.17
C PRO A 112 39.91 -13.79 -23.67
N VAL A 113 38.75 -13.73 -23.01
CA VAL A 113 38.60 -14.15 -21.60
C VAL A 113 38.08 -15.59 -21.57
N LYS A 114 38.89 -16.50 -21.01
CA LYS A 114 38.57 -17.92 -20.79
C LYS A 114 37.46 -18.10 -19.74
N LYS A 115 36.46 -18.92 -20.07
CA LYS A 115 35.62 -19.66 -19.10
C LYS A 115 36.37 -20.90 -18.62
N SER A 116 36.25 -21.25 -17.35
CA SER A 116 36.38 -22.64 -16.89
C SER A 116 35.37 -22.89 -15.79
N GLU A 117 34.55 -23.89 -16.04
CA GLU A 117 33.65 -24.56 -15.11
C GLU A 117 34.43 -25.28 -14.01
N THR A 118 33.79 -25.51 -12.86
CA THR A 118 33.92 -26.77 -12.12
C THR A 118 32.55 -27.16 -11.57
N ASP A 119 32.11 -28.29 -12.07
CA ASP A 119 30.89 -29.03 -11.76
C ASP A 119 31.35 -30.27 -10.97
N THR A 120 30.76 -30.59 -9.82
CA THR A 120 30.80 -31.96 -9.27
C THR A 120 29.69 -32.20 -8.25
N ALA A 121 28.69 -32.99 -8.65
CA ALA A 121 27.92 -33.86 -7.76
C ALA A 121 28.59 -35.25 -7.68
N PRO A 122 28.24 -36.11 -6.70
CA PRO A 122 27.42 -37.26 -7.11
C PRO A 122 26.36 -37.76 -6.08
N ALA A 123 25.16 -38.02 -6.62
CA ALA A 123 24.31 -39.22 -6.53
C ALA A 123 24.02 -40.01 -5.21
N ALA A 124 22.70 -40.10 -4.92
CA ALA A 124 21.83 -41.30 -4.84
C ALA A 124 21.61 -42.12 -3.54
N SER A 125 20.32 -42.23 -3.17
CA SER A 125 19.50 -43.36 -2.65
C SER A 125 18.39 -42.76 -1.73
N GLY A 126 17.10 -43.10 -1.76
CA GLY A 126 16.37 -44.28 -2.20
C GLY A 126 15.72 -44.93 -0.97
N GLY A 127 14.39 -44.83 -0.80
CA GLY A 127 13.63 -45.67 0.14
C GLY A 127 12.51 -44.96 0.94
N ASP A 128 11.29 -45.43 0.70
CA ASP A 128 10.02 -45.16 1.41
C ASP A 128 10.06 -45.43 2.92
N ASP A 129 9.17 -44.79 3.70
CA ASP A 129 8.54 -45.38 4.91
C ASP A 129 7.41 -44.50 5.48
N VAL A 130 6.26 -44.49 4.79
CA VAL A 130 4.97 -43.96 5.30
C VAL A 130 4.12 -45.15 5.75
N ALA A 131 4.45 -45.81 6.86
CA ALA A 131 3.56 -46.77 7.57
C ALA A 131 4.17 -47.30 8.88
N ARG A 132 4.05 -46.54 9.98
CA ARG A 132 4.11 -46.97 11.40
C ARG A 132 4.12 -45.66 12.21
N VAL A 133 3.13 -45.28 13.00
CA VAL A 133 2.66 -45.94 14.22
C VAL A 133 1.35 -45.26 14.61
N ILE A 134 0.23 -46.00 14.53
CA ILE A 134 -0.96 -45.77 15.36
C ILE A 134 -1.12 -47.09 16.12
N GLN A 135 -0.94 -47.08 17.45
CA GLN A 135 -1.64 -47.97 18.39
C GLN A 135 -1.36 -47.52 19.84
N ALA A 136 -2.42 -47.22 20.58
CA ALA A 136 -2.43 -47.07 22.04
C ALA A 136 -2.23 -48.43 22.75
N PRO A 137 -1.97 -48.47 24.08
CA PRO A 137 -3.10 -48.70 24.99
C PRO A 137 -3.01 -48.03 26.38
N GLN A 138 -4.11 -48.21 27.11
CA GLN A 138 -4.52 -47.72 28.44
C GLN A 138 -3.87 -48.47 29.64
N GLY A 139 -3.85 -47.81 30.80
CA GLY A 139 -4.31 -48.40 32.08
C GLY A 139 -3.29 -48.83 33.17
N ALA A 140 -3.69 -48.59 34.44
CA ALA A 140 -3.14 -49.01 35.76
C ALA A 140 -1.97 -48.16 36.34
N GLU A 141 -2.16 -47.30 37.34
CA GLU A 141 -2.53 -47.46 38.77
C GLU A 141 -1.38 -47.87 39.73
N THR A 142 -1.25 -47.06 40.80
CA THR A 142 -0.56 -47.24 42.11
C THR A 142 0.95 -46.94 42.25
N ALA A 143 1.23 -46.08 43.23
CA ALA A 143 2.51 -45.51 43.69
C ALA A 143 3.40 -46.53 44.45
N PRO A 144 4.55 -46.17 45.07
CA PRO A 144 5.39 -44.97 44.97
C PRO A 144 6.84 -45.31 44.55
N SER A 145 7.56 -44.37 43.93
CA SER A 145 9.02 -44.48 43.85
C SER A 145 9.67 -43.13 44.09
N THR A 146 10.27 -43.05 45.26
CA THR A 146 11.14 -41.98 45.78
C THR A 146 12.47 -41.96 45.05
N ASN A 147 12.45 -41.78 43.72
CA ASN A 147 13.60 -41.34 42.93
C ASN A 147 13.15 -41.09 41.49
N VAL A 148 12.94 -39.80 41.16
CA VAL A 148 12.81 -39.34 39.78
C VAL A 148 13.78 -38.16 39.63
N PRO A 149 14.71 -38.19 38.66
CA PRO A 149 15.61 -37.08 38.40
C PRO A 149 14.83 -35.84 37.96
N SER A 150 15.31 -34.67 38.38
CA SER A 150 14.70 -33.36 38.13
C SER A 150 14.41 -33.14 36.64
N ASN A 151 13.16 -33.33 36.27
CA ASN A 151 12.55 -32.83 35.05
C ASN A 151 12.30 -31.33 35.25
N THR A 152 13.04 -30.50 34.51
CA THR A 152 12.97 -29.03 34.45
C THR A 152 11.93 -28.52 33.44
N GLY A 153 10.78 -29.19 33.33
CA GLY A 153 9.81 -28.97 32.26
C GLY A 153 8.36 -28.77 32.67
N LEU A 154 8.06 -28.54 33.94
CA LEU A 154 6.74 -28.08 34.38
C LEU A 154 6.88 -26.68 34.94
N GLY A 155 6.14 -25.73 34.36
CA GLY A 155 6.13 -24.34 34.80
C GLY A 155 5.91 -24.25 36.30
N GLN A 156 6.58 -23.30 36.94
CA GLN A 156 6.40 -23.04 38.37
C GLN A 156 4.90 -22.80 38.65
N PRO A 157 4.36 -23.27 39.79
CA PRO A 157 2.96 -23.04 40.13
C PRO A 157 2.65 -21.53 40.11
N PRO A 158 1.41 -21.14 39.75
CA PRO A 158 1.02 -19.73 39.69
C PRO A 158 1.38 -18.99 40.98
N LYS A 159 2.12 -17.89 40.86
CA LYS A 159 2.52 -17.06 41.99
C LYS A 159 1.70 -15.77 41.99
N GLU A 160 1.05 -15.49 43.12
CA GLU A 160 0.32 -14.24 43.35
C GLU A 160 1.32 -13.07 43.37
N LEU A 161 1.12 -12.09 42.49
CA LEU A 161 2.00 -10.91 42.38
C LEU A 161 1.59 -9.80 43.37
N GLY A 162 0.52 -10.02 44.12
CA GLY A 162 -0.12 -9.03 44.99
C GLY A 162 -1.61 -8.87 44.69
N SER A 163 -2.31 -8.11 45.53
CA SER A 163 -3.73 -7.80 45.40
C SER A 163 -3.93 -6.28 45.31
N ILE A 164 -4.97 -5.85 44.58
CA ILE A 164 -5.46 -4.47 44.57
C ILE A 164 -6.81 -4.48 45.27
N ASP A 165 -6.94 -3.69 46.33
CA ASP A 165 -8.17 -3.52 47.08
C ASP A 165 -9.00 -2.39 46.48
N PHE A 166 -10.28 -2.65 46.23
CA PHE A 166 -11.23 -1.69 45.66
C PHE A 166 -12.29 -1.29 46.69
N ASP A 167 -12.71 -0.03 46.69
CA ASP A 167 -13.88 0.42 47.45
C ASP A 167 -15.20 -0.04 46.81
N GLN A 168 -16.32 0.22 47.49
CA GLN A 168 -17.67 -0.12 46.98
C GLN A 168 -18.03 0.59 45.67
N ASN A 169 -17.27 1.61 45.27
CA ASN A 169 -17.44 2.36 44.03
C ASN A 169 -16.50 1.86 42.91
N GLY A 170 -15.71 0.81 43.16
CA GLY A 170 -14.79 0.22 42.20
C GLY A 170 -13.46 0.98 42.03
N ASN A 171 -13.14 1.92 42.93
CA ASN A 171 -11.88 2.65 42.88
C ASN A 171 -10.80 1.94 43.71
N PRO A 172 -9.55 1.85 43.23
CA PRO A 172 -8.48 1.22 43.98
C PRO A 172 -8.11 2.08 45.20
N VAL A 173 -8.30 1.53 46.41
CA VAL A 173 -8.03 2.20 47.69
C VAL A 173 -6.78 1.68 48.39
N GLY A 174 -6.17 0.63 47.86
CA GLY A 174 -4.94 0.07 48.38
C GLY A 174 -4.49 -1.15 47.58
N GLY A 175 -3.34 -1.68 47.94
CA GLY A 175 -2.87 -2.94 47.39
C GLY A 175 -1.63 -3.42 48.11
N THR A 176 -1.43 -4.74 48.11
CA THR A 176 -0.23 -5.36 48.65
C THR A 176 0.58 -5.95 47.51
N VAL A 177 1.89 -5.76 47.54
CA VAL A 177 2.83 -6.41 46.61
C VAL A 177 3.57 -7.51 47.36
N ASP A 178 3.62 -8.71 46.79
CA ASP A 178 4.47 -9.78 47.34
C ASP A 178 5.93 -9.49 46.95
N ALA A 179 6.72 -8.99 47.91
CA ALA A 179 8.13 -8.67 47.69
C ALA A 179 8.99 -9.91 47.39
N ASN A 180 8.48 -11.12 47.66
CA ASN A 180 9.13 -12.38 47.29
C ASN A 180 8.62 -12.92 45.94
N ALA A 181 7.65 -12.27 45.30
CA ALA A 181 7.26 -12.52 43.92
C ALA A 181 8.26 -11.86 42.95
N GLY A 182 9.52 -12.27 43.04
CA GLY A 182 10.48 -12.02 41.97
C GLY A 182 10.04 -12.79 40.73
N VAL A 183 9.49 -12.10 39.74
CA VAL A 183 9.61 -12.54 38.35
C VAL A 183 11.10 -12.74 38.12
N GLY A 184 11.52 -13.88 37.55
CA GLY A 184 12.93 -14.31 37.41
C GLY A 184 13.86 -13.40 36.60
N SER A 185 13.59 -12.10 36.56
CA SER A 185 14.48 -11.02 36.17
C SER A 185 15.67 -10.98 37.14
N GLY A 186 16.70 -11.78 36.84
CA GLY A 186 18.02 -11.51 37.37
C GLY A 186 18.42 -10.04 37.09
N PRO A 187 19.34 -9.45 37.88
CA PRO A 187 19.81 -8.09 37.64
C PRO A 187 20.28 -7.98 36.19
N ILE A 188 19.69 -7.02 35.47
CA ILE A 188 19.99 -6.75 34.07
C ILE A 188 21.51 -6.54 33.94
N PRO A 189 22.23 -7.34 33.15
CA PRO A 189 23.63 -7.06 32.89
C PRO A 189 23.72 -5.71 32.19
N ASN A 190 24.35 -4.74 32.84
CA ASN A 190 24.82 -3.49 32.25
C ASN A 190 23.78 -2.39 31.95
N ALA A 191 23.05 -1.93 32.97
CA ALA A 191 22.42 -0.61 32.93
C ALA A 191 23.47 0.48 33.20
N ASN A 192 24.18 0.90 32.16
CA ASN A 192 25.05 2.09 32.19
C ASN A 192 24.18 3.36 32.12
N PRO A 193 24.17 4.26 33.12
CA PRO A 193 23.32 5.47 33.12
C PRO A 193 23.66 6.52 32.05
N GLY A 194 24.65 6.27 31.20
CA GLY A 194 25.10 7.17 30.12
C GLY A 194 25.00 6.60 28.70
N ALA A 195 24.41 5.41 28.53
CA ALA A 195 24.09 4.87 27.20
C ALA A 195 22.65 5.28 26.82
N PRO A 196 22.37 5.67 25.56
CA PRO A 196 21.00 5.95 25.15
C PRO A 196 20.15 4.70 25.43
N GLN A 197 19.16 4.86 26.31
CA GLN A 197 18.20 3.81 26.63
C GLN A 197 17.55 3.34 25.32
N GLN A 198 17.91 2.14 24.89
CA GLN A 198 17.08 1.36 23.98
C GLN A 198 15.85 0.94 24.78
N THR A 199 14.93 1.87 24.93
CA THR A 199 13.51 1.52 24.94
C THR A 199 13.31 0.62 23.72
N ALA A 200 12.62 -0.51 23.87
CA ALA A 200 12.23 -1.32 22.72
C ALA A 200 11.46 -0.39 21.78
N SER A 201 12.13 0.09 20.75
CA SER A 201 11.61 1.14 19.89
C SER A 201 10.47 0.52 19.11
N LEU A 202 9.23 0.86 19.46
CA LEU A 202 8.06 0.73 18.59
C LEU A 202 8.16 1.65 17.34
N GLY A 203 9.38 1.92 16.87
CA GLY A 203 9.72 2.98 15.94
C GLY A 203 11.08 2.79 15.27
N GLY A 204 11.64 1.58 15.24
CA GLY A 204 12.77 1.27 14.37
C GLY A 204 12.37 1.39 12.89
N GLU A 205 13.34 1.65 12.00
CA GLU A 205 13.09 1.70 10.54
C GLU A 205 12.36 0.45 10.06
N ALA A 206 12.85 -0.73 10.44
CA ALA A 206 12.28 -2.01 10.05
C ALA A 206 10.82 -2.19 10.51
N ASP A 207 10.49 -1.74 11.72
CA ASP A 207 9.15 -1.84 12.29
C ASP A 207 8.19 -0.86 11.63
N GLN A 208 8.61 0.38 11.38
CA GLN A 208 7.81 1.36 10.65
C GLN A 208 7.49 0.89 9.23
N TYR A 209 8.48 0.34 8.51
CA TYR A 209 8.24 -0.25 7.19
C TYR A 209 7.25 -1.42 7.27
N LYS A 210 7.42 -2.30 8.26
CA LYS A 210 6.58 -3.48 8.44
C LYS A 210 5.13 -3.10 8.75
N SER A 211 4.92 -2.08 9.60
CA SER A 211 3.60 -1.50 9.87
C SER A 211 2.95 -0.99 8.58
N ALA A 212 3.65 -0.11 7.86
CA ALA A 212 3.15 0.50 6.64
C ALA A 212 2.81 -0.55 5.58
N TYR A 213 3.65 -1.57 5.46
CA TYR A 213 3.40 -2.68 4.55
C TYR A 213 2.21 -3.54 4.97
N GLY A 214 2.02 -3.75 6.28
CA GLY A 214 0.83 -4.40 6.81
C GLY A 214 -0.47 -3.70 6.38
N HIS A 215 -0.48 -2.36 6.37
CA HIS A 215 -1.61 -1.58 5.89
C HIS A 215 -1.89 -1.82 4.39
N VAL A 216 -0.87 -1.89 3.55
CA VAL A 216 -1.03 -2.26 2.12
C VAL A 216 -1.65 -3.64 1.96
N LEU A 217 -1.20 -4.62 2.74
CA LEU A 217 -1.72 -5.99 2.68
C LEU A 217 -3.19 -6.07 3.15
N SER A 218 -3.58 -5.24 4.12
CA SER A 218 -4.96 -5.15 4.61
C SER A 218 -5.90 -4.37 3.67
N GLY A 219 -5.35 -3.67 2.67
CA GLY A 219 -6.10 -2.77 1.79
C GLY A 219 -6.38 -1.39 2.38
N ASP A 220 -5.85 -1.08 3.57
CA ASP A 220 -5.89 0.26 4.16
C ASP A 220 -4.84 1.17 3.50
N TYR A 221 -5.12 1.54 2.25
CA TYR A 221 -4.20 2.32 1.45
C TYR A 221 -4.05 3.76 1.94
N SER A 222 -5.07 4.30 2.63
CA SER A 222 -5.01 5.65 3.21
C SER A 222 -3.97 5.72 4.32
N THR A 223 -3.98 4.77 5.25
CA THR A 223 -2.98 4.71 6.33
C THR A 223 -1.61 4.36 5.75
N ALA A 224 -1.54 3.41 4.81
CA ALA A 224 -0.29 3.05 4.14
C ALA A 224 0.39 4.25 3.45
N GLU A 225 -0.38 5.11 2.76
CA GLU A 225 0.15 6.34 2.14
C GLU A 225 0.82 7.24 3.18
N GLN A 226 0.16 7.46 4.33
CA GLN A 226 0.68 8.30 5.39
C GLN A 226 1.95 7.72 5.99
N GLU A 227 1.96 6.42 6.30
CA GLU A 227 3.12 5.76 6.92
C GLU A 227 4.31 5.65 5.96
N PHE A 228 4.10 5.30 4.69
CA PHE A 228 5.19 5.27 3.71
C PHE A 228 5.74 6.66 3.41
N THR A 229 4.89 7.70 3.37
CA THR A 229 5.36 9.07 3.24
C THR A 229 6.29 9.44 4.39
N GLN A 230 5.88 9.17 5.63
CA GLN A 230 6.72 9.40 6.81
C GLN A 230 8.02 8.59 6.78
N TYR A 231 7.95 7.31 6.39
CA TYR A 231 9.11 6.44 6.25
C TYR A 231 10.14 7.01 5.27
N ILE A 232 9.69 7.44 4.08
CA ILE A 232 10.59 7.98 3.04
C ILE A 232 11.22 9.31 3.47
N THR A 233 10.46 10.16 4.18
CA THR A 233 10.99 11.41 4.75
C THR A 233 12.03 11.14 5.84
N ARG A 234 11.79 10.14 6.70
CA ARG A 234 12.67 9.85 7.83
C ARG A 234 13.91 9.03 7.45
N TYR A 235 13.77 8.15 6.46
CA TYR A 235 14.83 7.23 6.02
C TYR A 235 15.10 7.32 4.52
N PRO A 236 15.48 8.50 3.99
CA PRO A 236 15.62 8.72 2.54
C PRO A 236 16.76 7.93 1.88
N SER A 237 17.72 7.45 2.69
CA SER A 237 18.87 6.63 2.30
C SER A 237 18.74 5.15 2.69
N SER A 238 17.56 4.74 3.18
CA SER A 238 17.29 3.34 3.52
C SER A 238 17.52 2.41 2.33
N ALA A 239 18.02 1.20 2.60
CA ALA A 239 18.08 0.13 1.61
C ALA A 239 16.68 -0.22 1.05
N ARG A 240 15.62 0.01 1.83
CA ARG A 240 14.22 -0.18 1.44
C ARG A 240 13.55 1.08 0.91
N ALA A 241 14.29 2.18 0.73
CA ALA A 241 13.69 3.43 0.27
C ALA A 241 13.05 3.27 -1.13
N ALA A 242 13.68 2.50 -2.03
CA ALA A 242 13.08 2.16 -3.32
C ALA A 242 11.76 1.40 -3.14
N ASP A 243 11.75 0.32 -2.35
CA ASP A 243 10.55 -0.46 -2.08
C ASP A 243 9.45 0.37 -1.42
N ALA A 244 9.79 1.24 -0.47
CA ALA A 244 8.85 2.12 0.21
C ALA A 244 8.18 3.10 -0.77
N ASN A 245 8.95 3.69 -1.68
CA ASN A 245 8.40 4.55 -2.74
C ASN A 245 7.49 3.77 -3.69
N PHE A 246 7.84 2.52 -4.01
CA PHE A 246 6.99 1.65 -4.81
C PHE A 246 5.63 1.40 -4.11
N TRP A 247 5.63 1.05 -2.82
CA TRP A 247 4.41 0.80 -2.08
C TRP A 247 3.57 2.07 -1.84
N LEU A 248 4.21 3.22 -1.66
CA LEU A 248 3.50 4.50 -1.64
C LEU A 248 2.75 4.73 -2.96
N GLY A 249 3.43 4.54 -4.10
CA GLY A 249 2.80 4.65 -5.41
C GLY A 249 1.65 3.64 -5.60
N GLU A 250 1.81 2.42 -5.10
CA GLU A 250 0.76 1.38 -5.19
C GLU A 250 -0.44 1.70 -4.31
N ALA A 251 -0.22 2.23 -3.11
CA ALA A 251 -1.29 2.71 -2.24
C ALA A 251 -2.05 3.88 -2.88
N LEU A 252 -1.35 4.83 -3.50
CA LEU A 252 -1.96 5.94 -4.23
C LEU A 252 -2.76 5.44 -5.44
N TYR A 253 -2.19 4.53 -6.23
CA TYR A 253 -2.86 3.93 -7.39
C TYR A 253 -4.14 3.21 -6.97
N SER A 254 -4.09 2.44 -5.88
CA SER A 254 -5.23 1.66 -5.38
C SER A 254 -6.34 2.55 -4.81
N GLN A 255 -6.02 3.77 -4.38
CA GLN A 255 -6.99 4.80 -4.01
C GLN A 255 -7.59 5.55 -5.21
N GLY A 256 -7.14 5.28 -6.44
CA GLY A 256 -7.54 6.03 -7.63
C GLY A 256 -6.85 7.39 -7.77
N LYS A 257 -5.86 7.69 -6.92
CA LYS A 257 -5.03 8.91 -6.99
C LYS A 257 -3.95 8.76 -8.06
N TYR A 258 -4.37 8.58 -9.31
CA TYR A 258 -3.47 8.20 -10.41
C TYR A 258 -2.45 9.29 -10.76
N ASN A 259 -2.79 10.56 -10.57
CA ASN A 259 -1.87 11.69 -10.74
C ASN A 259 -0.72 11.63 -9.75
N GLU A 260 -1.04 11.46 -8.46
CA GLU A 260 -0.08 11.33 -7.37
C GLU A 260 0.75 10.05 -7.50
N ALA A 261 0.11 8.94 -7.91
CA ALA A 261 0.79 7.68 -8.19
C ALA A 261 1.82 7.85 -9.31
N ALA A 262 1.43 8.44 -10.45
CA ALA A 262 2.32 8.70 -11.57
C ALA A 262 3.53 9.56 -11.13
N LYS A 263 3.31 10.65 -10.40
CA LYS A 263 4.39 11.47 -9.84
C LYS A 263 5.32 10.67 -8.93
N THR A 264 4.75 9.87 -8.04
CA THR A 264 5.51 9.05 -7.09
C THR A 264 6.38 8.03 -7.81
N PHE A 265 5.81 7.29 -8.77
CA PHE A 265 6.56 6.31 -9.55
C PHE A 265 7.63 6.94 -10.44
N LEU A 266 7.36 8.11 -11.05
CA LEU A 266 8.34 8.83 -11.85
C LEU A 266 9.54 9.27 -11.00
N ASN A 267 9.27 9.94 -9.87
CA ASN A 267 10.32 10.40 -8.95
C ASN A 267 11.13 9.23 -8.38
N ALA A 268 10.44 8.16 -7.97
CA ALA A 268 11.08 6.95 -7.47
C ALA A 268 11.96 6.30 -8.53
N HIS A 269 11.49 6.21 -9.77
CA HIS A 269 12.24 5.63 -10.87
C HIS A 269 13.48 6.46 -11.22
N GLN A 270 13.36 7.79 -11.24
CA GLN A 270 14.51 8.68 -11.48
C GLN A 270 15.59 8.53 -10.40
N LYS A 271 15.19 8.40 -9.14
CA LYS A 271 16.11 8.28 -8.00
C LYS A 271 16.69 6.86 -7.85
N TYR A 272 15.88 5.85 -8.13
CA TYR A 272 16.19 4.44 -7.86
C TYR A 272 16.20 3.58 -9.14
N ALA A 273 16.69 4.15 -10.25
CA ALA A 273 16.66 3.53 -11.60
C ALA A 273 17.41 2.18 -11.68
N THR A 274 18.32 1.89 -10.76
CA THR A 274 19.10 0.66 -10.68
C THR A 274 18.58 -0.35 -9.66
N SER A 275 17.54 0.01 -8.90
CA SER A 275 16.95 -0.87 -7.89
C SER A 275 16.22 -2.05 -8.53
N GLU A 276 16.05 -3.14 -7.78
CA GLU A 276 15.29 -4.32 -8.25
C GLU A 276 13.84 -3.97 -8.60
N LYS A 277 13.26 -2.94 -7.97
CA LYS A 277 11.89 -2.44 -8.25
C LYS A 277 11.80 -1.45 -9.40
N ALA A 278 12.92 -1.00 -9.97
CA ALA A 278 12.90 0.01 -11.03
C ALA A 278 12.02 -0.38 -12.25
N PRO A 279 12.04 -1.65 -12.73
CA PRO A 279 11.16 -2.08 -13.82
C PRO A 279 9.67 -2.02 -13.43
N GLU A 280 9.32 -2.48 -12.23
CA GLU A 280 7.97 -2.45 -11.69
C GLU A 280 7.46 -1.01 -11.53
N MET A 281 8.30 -0.09 -11.05
CA MET A 281 7.95 1.33 -10.94
C MET A 281 7.62 1.94 -12.31
N LEU A 282 8.42 1.64 -13.34
CA LEU A 282 8.19 2.17 -14.68
C LEU A 282 6.93 1.58 -15.33
N LEU A 283 6.68 0.29 -15.12
CA LEU A 283 5.41 -0.34 -15.51
C LEU A 283 4.22 0.35 -14.81
N LYS A 284 4.30 0.56 -13.49
CA LYS A 284 3.22 1.20 -12.72
C LYS A 284 3.02 2.67 -13.07
N LEU A 285 4.07 3.39 -13.46
CA LEU A 285 3.96 4.72 -14.07
C LEU A 285 3.12 4.67 -15.35
N GLY A 286 3.44 3.75 -16.27
CA GLY A 286 2.66 3.56 -17.50
C GLY A 286 1.19 3.22 -17.22
N MET A 287 0.93 2.34 -16.25
CA MET A 287 -0.43 2.01 -15.82
C MET A 287 -1.17 3.20 -15.19
N SER A 288 -0.47 4.04 -14.42
CA SER A 288 -1.04 5.25 -13.81
C SER A 288 -1.40 6.28 -14.88
N LEU A 289 -0.53 6.49 -15.88
CA LEU A 289 -0.80 7.37 -17.02
C LEU A 289 -1.97 6.88 -17.86
N ALA A 290 -2.08 5.56 -18.06
CA ALA A 290 -3.21 4.96 -18.76
C ALA A 290 -4.54 5.17 -18.02
N ALA A 291 -4.52 5.15 -16.68
CA ALA A 291 -5.70 5.43 -15.86
C ALA A 291 -6.09 6.92 -15.83
N LEU A 292 -5.19 7.81 -16.28
CA LEU A 292 -5.43 9.24 -16.50
C LEU A 292 -5.84 9.54 -17.96
N ASP A 293 -6.21 8.53 -18.73
CA ASP A 293 -6.52 8.61 -20.17
C ASP A 293 -5.37 9.12 -21.06
N ASN A 294 -4.15 9.25 -20.51
CA ASN A 294 -2.95 9.63 -21.26
C ASN A 294 -2.32 8.40 -21.94
N THR A 295 -3.07 7.81 -22.87
CA THR A 295 -2.75 6.53 -23.51
C THR A 295 -1.46 6.60 -24.34
N GLU A 296 -1.22 7.69 -25.06
CA GLU A 296 -0.01 7.85 -25.87
C GLU A 296 1.26 7.82 -25.00
N THR A 297 1.27 8.62 -23.93
CA THR A 297 2.41 8.66 -23.00
C THR A 297 2.54 7.35 -22.24
N ALA A 298 1.42 6.70 -21.88
CA ALA A 298 1.43 5.38 -21.27
C ALA A 298 2.08 4.33 -22.19
N CYS A 299 1.70 4.27 -23.47
CA CYS A 299 2.30 3.37 -24.45
C CYS A 299 3.80 3.61 -24.62
N ALA A 300 4.23 4.86 -24.69
CA ALA A 300 5.65 5.23 -24.77
C ALA A 300 6.42 4.76 -23.52
N THR A 301 5.85 5.00 -22.34
CA THR A 301 6.43 4.59 -21.05
C THR A 301 6.55 3.07 -20.93
N LEU A 302 5.50 2.34 -21.29
CA LEU A 302 5.49 0.87 -21.25
C LEU A 302 6.51 0.25 -22.20
N ARG A 303 6.69 0.83 -23.41
CA ARG A 303 7.74 0.39 -24.35
C ARG A 303 9.14 0.55 -23.76
N GLU A 304 9.35 1.57 -22.94
CA GLU A 304 10.64 1.84 -22.33
C GLU A 304 11.04 0.79 -21.27
N VAL A 305 10.07 0.12 -20.64
CA VAL A 305 10.34 -0.96 -19.66
C VAL A 305 11.19 -2.07 -20.30
N SER A 306 10.75 -2.60 -21.43
CA SER A 306 11.46 -3.68 -22.13
C SER A 306 12.81 -3.23 -22.71
N LYS A 307 12.95 -1.94 -23.05
CA LYS A 307 14.18 -1.37 -23.61
C LYS A 307 15.24 -1.13 -22.54
N ARG A 308 14.87 -0.52 -21.41
CA ARG A 308 15.80 -0.20 -20.31
C ARG A 308 16.09 -1.39 -19.41
N TYR A 309 15.12 -2.28 -19.24
CA TYR A 309 15.21 -3.42 -18.33
C TYR A 309 14.99 -4.75 -19.07
N PRO A 310 15.90 -5.12 -20.00
CA PRO A 310 15.79 -6.38 -20.74
C PRO A 310 15.89 -7.62 -19.85
N LYS A 311 16.38 -7.46 -18.61
CA LYS A 311 16.48 -8.51 -17.59
C LYS A 311 15.37 -8.43 -16.52
N ALA A 312 14.34 -7.61 -16.72
CA ALA A 312 13.22 -7.53 -15.78
C ALA A 312 12.54 -8.90 -15.62
N SER A 313 11.86 -9.08 -14.49
CA SER A 313 11.18 -10.34 -14.21
C SER A 313 10.16 -10.68 -15.30
N ARG A 314 9.95 -11.98 -15.55
CA ARG A 314 8.97 -12.44 -16.55
C ARG A 314 7.56 -11.93 -16.26
N ALA A 315 7.21 -11.76 -14.97
CA ALA A 315 5.94 -11.19 -14.55
C ALA A 315 5.78 -9.74 -15.03
N VAL A 316 6.81 -8.90 -14.84
CA VAL A 316 6.81 -7.50 -15.32
C VAL A 316 6.67 -7.44 -16.83
N ILE A 317 7.51 -8.19 -17.56
CA ILE A 317 7.46 -8.18 -19.03
C ILE A 317 6.10 -8.66 -19.56
N SER A 318 5.55 -9.72 -18.97
CA SER A 318 4.21 -10.22 -19.33
C SER A 318 3.12 -9.18 -19.05
N LYS A 319 3.21 -8.46 -17.93
CA LYS A 319 2.24 -7.42 -17.56
C LYS A 319 2.35 -6.20 -18.48
N VAL A 320 3.56 -5.76 -18.83
CA VAL A 320 3.80 -4.72 -19.84
C VAL A 320 3.12 -5.07 -21.16
N ALA A 321 3.36 -6.28 -21.67
CA ALA A 321 2.76 -6.73 -22.93
C ALA A 321 1.22 -6.78 -22.85
N SER A 322 0.67 -7.21 -21.71
CA SER A 322 -0.78 -7.21 -21.48
C SER A 322 -1.37 -5.79 -21.47
N GLU A 323 -0.70 -4.84 -20.81
CA GLU A 323 -1.16 -3.45 -20.76
C GLU A 323 -1.03 -2.77 -22.12
N GLN A 324 0.06 -2.98 -22.84
CA GLN A 324 0.22 -2.47 -24.20
C GLN A 324 -0.90 -2.96 -25.12
N LYS A 325 -1.19 -4.27 -25.09
CA LYS A 325 -2.30 -4.84 -25.86
C LYS A 325 -3.65 -4.26 -25.46
N ARG A 326 -3.90 -4.07 -24.16
CA ARG A 326 -5.15 -3.47 -23.64
C ARG A 326 -5.33 -2.04 -24.15
N LEU A 327 -4.23 -1.30 -24.27
CA LEU A 327 -4.20 0.10 -24.70
C LEU A 327 -4.09 0.28 -26.22
N ALA A 328 -4.03 -0.80 -26.99
CA ALA A 328 -3.77 -0.79 -28.43
C ALA A 328 -2.49 -0.01 -28.81
N CYS A 329 -1.47 -0.14 -27.96
CA CYS A 329 -0.08 0.05 -28.37
C CYS A 329 0.35 -1.16 -29.24
#